data_AF-A0A2P7BFB9-F1
#
_entry.id   AF-A0A2P7BFB9-F1
#
_cell.length_a   1.000
_cell.length_b   1.000
_cell.length_c   1.000
_cell.angle_alpha   90.00
_cell.angle_beta   90.00
_cell.angle_gamma   90.00
#
_symmetry.space_group_name_H-M   'P 1'
#
loop_
_entity.id
_entity.type
_entity.pdbx_description
1 polymer ?
#
loop_
_entity_poly.entity_id
_entity_poly.type
_entity_poly.pdbx_seq_one_letter_code
_entity_poly.pdbx_strand_id
1 'polypeptide(L)'
;MTSGTSKTDSEAYELASRTADAQRAKLHEWQRNQISEVDMQTGETWFVWGFYSAMTDDIERRRRLLVTHLNKEFPHGQDNKQRVDEIVKTADEENRLFDAIAAAGRQAYREGGDSHLASIATIFLNVIRNH
;
A
#
# COMPACT_ATOMS: atom_id res chain seq x y z
N MET A 1 -7.88 19.46 22.91
CA MET A 1 -8.46 18.15 22.55
C MET A 1 -9.24 18.34 21.28
N THR A 2 -8.64 18.10 20.12
CA THR A 2 -9.35 18.08 18.85
C THR A 2 -9.95 16.70 18.70
N SER A 3 -11.27 16.58 18.86
CA SER A 3 -12.04 15.41 18.48
C SER A 3 -11.94 15.24 16.96
N GLY A 4 -10.82 14.71 16.49
CA GLY A 4 -10.68 14.26 15.12
C GLY A 4 -11.63 13.09 14.98
N THR A 5 -12.71 13.26 14.23
CA THR A 5 -13.55 12.16 13.79
C THR A 5 -12.64 11.13 13.13
N SER A 6 -12.39 10.02 13.83
CA SER A 6 -11.70 8.87 13.23
C SER A 6 -12.52 8.49 12.01
N LYS A 7 -11.90 8.55 10.83
CA LYS A 7 -12.53 8.06 9.58
C LYS A 7 -13.11 6.68 9.84
N THR A 8 -14.29 6.41 9.31
CA THR A 8 -14.86 5.06 9.28
C THR A 8 -13.99 4.14 8.42
N ASP A 9 -14.17 2.83 8.54
CA ASP A 9 -13.39 1.89 7.74
C ASP A 9 -13.68 2.00 6.23
N SER A 10 -14.91 2.38 5.86
CA SER A 10 -15.26 2.67 4.47
C SER A 10 -14.55 3.90 3.92
N GLU A 11 -14.54 5.01 4.68
CA GLU A 11 -13.83 6.22 4.28
C GLU A 11 -12.31 6.00 4.22
N ALA A 12 -11.78 5.19 5.13
CA ALA A 12 -10.38 4.78 5.15
C ALA A 12 -10.02 4.02 3.88
N TYR A 13 -10.82 3.02 3.51
CA TYR A 13 -10.67 2.26 2.27
C TYR A 13 -10.73 3.18 1.04
N GLU A 14 -11.79 3.98 0.88
CA GLU A 14 -11.96 4.83 -0.29
C GLU A 14 -10.83 5.83 -0.47
N LEU A 15 -10.28 6.34 0.64
CA LEU A 15 -9.15 7.24 0.60
C LEU A 15 -7.87 6.51 0.19
N ALA A 16 -7.61 5.33 0.75
CA ALA A 16 -6.44 4.52 0.40
C ALA A 16 -6.48 4.07 -1.07
N SER A 17 -7.60 3.53 -1.55
CA SER A 17 -7.78 3.12 -2.95
C SER A 17 -7.59 4.27 -3.92
N ARG A 18 -8.29 5.40 -3.72
CA ARG A 18 -8.10 6.58 -4.60
C ARG A 18 -6.67 7.09 -4.61
N THR A 19 -5.98 7.01 -3.47
CA THR A 19 -4.57 7.41 -3.38
C THR A 19 -3.70 6.42 -4.15
N ALA A 20 -3.88 5.12 -3.96
CA ALA A 20 -3.16 4.07 -4.67
C ALA A 20 -3.38 4.15 -6.20
N ASP A 21 -4.61 4.39 -6.65
CA ASP A 21 -4.93 4.60 -8.06
C ASP A 21 -4.24 5.82 -8.63
N ALA A 22 -4.30 6.95 -7.93
CA ALA A 22 -3.60 8.18 -8.33
C ALA A 22 -2.09 7.94 -8.43
N GLN A 23 -1.53 7.16 -7.50
CA GLN A 23 -0.13 6.77 -7.51
C GLN A 23 0.23 5.86 -8.70
N ARG A 24 -0.60 4.87 -9.00
CA ARG A 24 -0.43 3.97 -10.14
C ARG A 24 -0.55 4.72 -11.48
N ALA A 25 -1.44 5.70 -11.57
CA ALA A 25 -1.61 6.53 -12.76
C ALA A 25 -0.37 7.41 -13.04
N LYS A 26 0.34 7.85 -11.98
CA LYS A 26 1.58 8.65 -12.09
C LYS A 26 2.78 7.85 -12.62
N LEU A 27 2.74 6.52 -12.65
CA LEU A 27 3.80 5.70 -13.26
C LEU A 27 3.91 6.01 -14.75
N HIS A 28 5.13 6.09 -15.28
CA HIS A 28 5.29 6.19 -16.73
C HIS A 28 4.89 4.87 -17.40
N GLU A 29 4.38 4.96 -18.62
CA GLU A 29 3.92 3.79 -19.39
C GLU A 29 5.01 2.71 -19.53
N TRP A 30 6.25 3.12 -19.80
CA TRP A 30 7.38 2.20 -19.90
C TRP A 30 7.68 1.46 -18.59
N GLN A 31 7.36 2.05 -17.44
CA GLN A 31 7.53 1.41 -16.11
C GLN A 31 6.41 0.41 -15.88
N ARG A 32 5.17 0.79 -16.19
CA ARG A 32 4.01 -0.11 -16.10
C ARG A 32 4.19 -1.36 -16.96
N ASN A 33 4.79 -1.23 -18.14
CA ASN A 33 5.02 -2.34 -19.06
C ASN A 33 6.16 -3.28 -18.63
N GLN A 34 6.99 -2.90 -17.66
CA GLN A 34 8.11 -3.72 -17.15
C GLN A 34 7.80 -4.41 -15.82
N ILE A 35 6.77 -3.99 -15.11
CA ILE A 35 6.37 -4.55 -13.82
C ILE A 35 5.29 -5.59 -14.08
N SER A 36 5.47 -6.81 -13.59
CA SER A 36 4.43 -7.85 -13.72
C SER A 36 3.18 -7.43 -12.95
N GLU A 37 2.02 -7.95 -13.35
CA GLU A 37 0.78 -7.66 -12.61
C GLU A 37 0.89 -8.06 -11.13
N VAL A 38 1.54 -9.20 -10.84
CA VAL A 38 1.73 -9.72 -9.48
C VAL A 38 2.61 -8.78 -8.64
N ASP A 39 3.70 -8.27 -9.22
CA ASP A 39 4.60 -7.34 -8.52
C ASP A 39 3.90 -6.00 -8.26
N MET A 40 3.11 -5.53 -9.23
CA MET A 40 2.29 -4.33 -9.10
C MET A 40 1.30 -4.47 -7.93
N GLN A 41 0.57 -5.58 -7.88
CA GLN A 41 -0.37 -5.88 -6.80
C GLN A 41 0.34 -5.98 -5.44
N THR A 42 1.52 -6.60 -5.39
CA THR A 42 2.30 -6.76 -4.16
C THR A 42 2.73 -5.40 -3.61
N GLY A 43 3.31 -4.55 -4.44
CA GLY A 43 3.75 -3.24 -3.97
C GLY A 43 2.59 -2.28 -3.70
N GLU A 44 1.46 -2.38 -4.41
CA GLU A 44 0.23 -1.66 -4.03
C GLU A 44 -0.25 -2.08 -2.63
N THR A 45 -0.24 -3.38 -2.35
CA THR A 45 -0.62 -3.93 -1.05
C THR A 45 0.26 -3.39 0.08
N TRP A 46 1.58 -3.38 -0.12
CA TRP A 46 2.53 -2.81 0.86
C TRP A 46 2.37 -1.30 1.03
N PHE A 47 2.09 -0.58 -0.06
CA PHE A 47 1.83 0.85 -0.02
C PHE A 47 0.57 1.14 0.80
N VAL A 48 -0.52 0.44 0.54
CA VAL A 48 -1.78 0.58 1.27
C VAL A 48 -1.63 0.17 2.74
N TRP A 49 -0.84 -0.86 3.05
CA TRP A 49 -0.49 -1.19 4.44
C TRP A 49 0.19 -0.03 5.16
N GLY A 50 1.18 0.59 4.51
CA GLY A 50 1.82 1.80 4.98
C GLY A 50 0.82 2.93 5.22
N PHE A 51 -0.09 3.15 4.27
CA PHE A 51 -1.13 4.18 4.36
C PHE A 51 -2.02 3.98 5.60
N TYR A 52 -2.53 2.78 5.82
CA TYR A 52 -3.34 2.46 7.00
C TYR A 52 -2.53 2.57 8.29
N SER A 53 -1.22 2.26 8.28
CA SER A 53 -0.37 2.42 9.46
C SER A 53 -0.20 3.87 9.92
N ALA A 54 -0.30 4.84 9.00
CA ALA A 54 -0.30 6.25 9.38
C ALA A 54 -1.67 6.74 9.87
N MET A 55 -2.74 6.00 9.57
CA MET A 55 -4.11 6.33 9.97
C MET A 55 -4.48 5.73 11.33
N THR A 56 -3.96 4.55 11.66
CA THR A 56 -4.29 3.84 12.89
C THR A 56 -3.15 2.97 13.42
N ASP A 57 -2.97 3.01 14.73
CA ASP A 57 -2.07 2.13 15.49
C ASP A 57 -2.74 0.79 15.86
N ASP A 58 -4.06 0.65 15.67
CA ASP A 58 -4.78 -0.61 15.90
C ASP A 58 -4.47 -1.59 14.76
N ILE A 59 -3.67 -2.61 15.10
CA ILE A 59 -3.25 -3.65 14.16
C ILE A 59 -4.42 -4.48 13.63
N GLU A 60 -5.43 -4.75 14.44
CA GLU A 60 -6.61 -5.53 14.03
C GLU A 60 -7.46 -4.73 13.06
N ARG A 61 -7.60 -3.43 13.32
CA ARG A 61 -8.25 -2.51 12.37
C ARG A 61 -7.47 -2.44 11.06
N ARG A 62 -6.15 -2.31 11.12
CA ARG A 62 -5.28 -2.29 9.93
C ARG A 62 -5.42 -3.57 9.10
N ARG A 63 -5.44 -4.74 9.76
CA ARG A 63 -5.69 -6.05 9.12
C ARG A 63 -7.04 -6.07 8.42
N ARG A 64 -8.13 -5.66 9.08
CA ARG A 64 -9.48 -5.61 8.48
C ARG A 64 -9.54 -4.68 7.27
N LEU A 65 -8.91 -3.51 7.34
CA LEU A 65 -8.83 -2.58 6.22
C LEU A 65 -8.07 -3.18 5.03
N LEU A 66 -6.94 -3.84 5.27
CA LEU A 66 -6.17 -4.47 4.20
C LEU A 66 -6.91 -5.66 3.57
N VAL A 67 -7.57 -6.50 4.36
CA VAL A 67 -8.44 -7.57 3.83
C VAL A 67 -9.56 -6.98 2.97
N THR A 68 -10.18 -5.89 3.42
CA THR A 68 -11.24 -5.20 2.65
C THR A 68 -10.71 -4.67 1.32
N HIS A 69 -9.51 -4.09 1.30
CA HIS A 69 -8.84 -3.63 0.09
C HIS A 69 -8.62 -4.78 -0.89
N LEU A 70 -7.95 -5.85 -0.43
CA LEU A 70 -7.63 -7.00 -1.28
C LEU A 70 -8.88 -7.69 -1.84
N ASN A 71 -9.95 -7.80 -1.05
CA ASN A 71 -11.20 -8.40 -1.51
C ASN A 71 -11.91 -7.58 -2.61
N LYS A 72 -11.71 -6.26 -2.61
CA LYS A 72 -12.34 -5.38 -3.61
C LYS A 72 -11.48 -5.24 -4.86
N GLU A 73 -10.18 -5.04 -4.71
CA GLU A 73 -9.26 -4.82 -5.84
C GLU A 73 -8.83 -6.14 -6.50
N PHE A 74 -8.71 -7.23 -5.72
CA PHE A 74 -8.19 -8.52 -6.19
C PHE A 74 -9.13 -9.69 -5.80
N PRO A 75 -10.38 -9.70 -6.31
CA PRO A 75 -11.42 -10.65 -5.89
C PRO A 75 -11.13 -12.12 -6.22
N HIS A 76 -10.16 -12.38 -7.11
CA HIS A 76 -9.75 -13.73 -7.52
C HIS A 76 -8.47 -14.22 -6.82
N GLY A 77 -7.91 -13.46 -5.88
CA GLY A 77 -6.76 -13.88 -5.09
C GLY A 77 -7.10 -15.06 -4.17
N GLN A 78 -6.20 -16.05 -4.08
CA GLN A 78 -6.30 -17.07 -3.04
C GLN A 78 -6.15 -16.42 -1.66
N ASP A 79 -6.98 -16.90 -0.72
CA ASP A 79 -7.11 -16.48 0.68
C ASP A 79 -6.46 -15.14 1.07
N ASN A 80 -7.19 -14.04 0.84
CA ASN A 80 -6.73 -12.70 1.20
C ASN A 80 -6.45 -12.52 2.70
N LYS A 81 -6.98 -13.39 3.59
CA LYS A 81 -6.60 -13.34 5.02
C LYS A 81 -5.18 -13.85 5.21
N GLN A 82 -4.84 -14.98 4.59
CA GLN A 82 -3.49 -15.52 4.61
C GLN A 82 -2.48 -14.51 4.05
N ARG A 83 -2.78 -13.85 2.93
CA ARG A 83 -1.91 -12.79 2.39
C ARG A 83 -1.69 -11.67 3.40
N VAL A 84 -2.72 -11.23 4.12
CA VAL A 84 -2.56 -10.19 5.16
C VAL A 84 -1.67 -10.68 6.30
N ASP A 85 -1.78 -11.93 6.73
CA ASP A 85 -0.89 -12.48 7.76
C ASP A 85 0.57 -12.51 7.30
N GLU A 86 0.83 -12.86 6.03
CA GLU A 86 2.16 -12.80 5.42
C GLU A 86 2.71 -11.37 5.35
N ILE A 87 1.85 -10.39 5.05
CA ILE A 87 2.23 -8.97 5.08
C ILE A 87 2.60 -8.52 6.49
N VAL A 88 1.83 -8.90 7.50
CA VAL A 88 2.14 -8.57 8.89
C VAL A 88 3.49 -9.17 9.29
N LYS A 89 3.73 -10.43 8.94
CA LYS A 89 5.01 -11.09 9.17
C LYS A 89 6.16 -10.37 8.47
N THR A 90 5.96 -9.98 7.21
CA THR A 90 6.95 -9.22 6.43
C THR A 90 7.23 -7.85 7.05
N ALA A 91 6.23 -7.23 7.69
CA ALA A 91 6.39 -5.97 8.40
C ALA A 91 7.20 -6.07 9.69
N ASP A 92 7.20 -7.26 10.31
CA ASP A 92 7.99 -7.56 11.51
C ASP A 92 9.41 -8.05 11.15
N GLU A 93 9.60 -8.54 9.92
CA GLU A 93 10.91 -8.87 9.36
C GLU A 93 11.60 -7.60 8.83
N GLU A 94 12.93 -7.48 8.94
CA GLU A 94 13.71 -6.32 8.46
C GLU A 94 13.79 -6.25 6.91
N ASN A 95 12.64 -6.30 6.25
CA ASN A 95 12.53 -6.23 4.80
C ASN A 95 12.59 -4.77 4.33
N ARG A 96 13.79 -4.38 3.88
CA ARG A 96 14.08 -3.01 3.42
C ARG A 96 13.19 -2.53 2.27
N LEU A 97 12.78 -3.42 1.37
CA LEU A 97 11.93 -3.06 0.25
C LEU A 97 10.51 -2.78 0.74
N PHE A 98 9.99 -3.66 1.57
CA PHE A 98 8.71 -3.47 2.24
C PHE A 98 8.69 -2.16 3.01
N ASP A 99 9.72 -1.88 3.82
CA ASP A 99 9.81 -0.66 4.62
C ASP A 99 9.78 0.60 3.78
N ALA A 100 10.49 0.60 2.65
CA ALA A 100 10.51 1.74 1.73
C ALA A 100 9.13 2.01 1.12
N ILE A 101 8.42 0.94 0.70
CA ILE A 101 7.08 1.06 0.10
C ILE A 101 6.03 1.39 1.16
N ALA A 102 6.12 0.84 2.37
CA ALA A 102 5.23 1.19 3.46
C ALA A 102 5.48 2.63 3.95
N ALA A 103 6.72 3.11 3.96
CA ALA A 103 7.06 4.50 4.27
C ALA A 103 6.42 5.47 3.28
N ALA A 104 6.45 5.14 2.00
CA ALA A 104 5.75 5.88 0.96
C ALA A 104 4.25 5.99 1.21
N GLY A 105 3.61 4.87 1.56
CA GLY A 105 2.19 4.84 1.93
C GLY A 105 1.87 5.75 3.12
N ARG A 106 2.69 5.68 4.18
CA ARG A 106 2.56 6.55 5.36
C ARG A 106 2.64 8.03 4.98
N GLN A 107 3.58 8.37 4.11
CA GLN A 107 3.80 9.73 3.66
C GLN A 107 2.65 10.24 2.80
N ALA A 108 2.13 9.40 1.90
CA ALA A 108 0.98 9.75 1.06
C ALA A 108 -0.26 10.12 1.90
N TYR A 109 -0.51 9.40 3.01
CA TYR A 109 -1.59 9.75 3.95
C TYR A 109 -1.35 11.12 4.62
N ARG A 110 -0.12 11.41 5.03
CA ARG A 110 0.23 12.64 5.76
C ARG A 110 0.24 13.88 4.88
N GLU A 111 0.68 13.74 3.64
CA GLU A 111 0.91 14.88 2.73
C GLU A 111 -0.19 15.07 1.68
N GLY A 112 -1.21 14.22 1.64
CA GLY A 112 -2.27 14.33 0.63
C GLY A 112 -1.85 13.90 -0.78
N GLY A 113 -0.73 13.19 -0.91
CA GLY A 113 -0.41 12.38 -2.11
C GLY A 113 0.42 13.03 -3.22
N ASP A 114 1.05 14.20 -3.01
CA ASP A 114 1.59 14.97 -4.14
C ASP A 114 3.12 15.02 -4.36
N SER A 115 3.99 14.60 -3.43
CA SER A 115 5.42 14.97 -3.55
C SER A 115 6.46 13.85 -3.72
N HIS A 116 6.15 12.55 -3.59
CA HIS A 116 7.22 11.54 -3.38
C HIS A 116 7.29 10.37 -4.39
N LEU A 117 6.40 10.29 -5.37
CA LEU A 117 6.22 9.03 -6.12
C LEU A 117 7.08 8.74 -7.33
N ALA A 118 7.76 9.72 -7.91
CA ALA A 118 8.78 9.42 -8.91
C ALA A 118 9.88 8.52 -8.31
N SER A 119 10.24 8.74 -7.04
CA SER A 119 11.25 7.96 -6.32
C SER A 119 10.80 6.53 -6.00
N ILE A 120 9.50 6.29 -5.79
CA ILE A 120 8.96 4.95 -5.49
C ILE A 120 8.89 4.08 -6.75
N ALA A 121 8.55 4.67 -7.89
CA ALA A 121 8.65 4.00 -9.19
C ALA A 121 10.10 3.59 -9.51
N THR A 122 11.09 4.41 -9.12
CA THR A 122 12.51 4.05 -9.19
C THR A 122 12.90 2.93 -8.22
N ILE A 123 12.31 2.88 -7.01
CA ILE A 123 12.50 1.77 -6.07
C ILE A 123 11.97 0.46 -6.66
N PHE A 124 10.76 0.45 -7.24
CA PHE A 124 10.22 -0.70 -7.96
C PHE A 124 11.18 -1.18 -9.07
N LEU A 125 11.69 -0.28 -9.90
CA LEU A 125 12.58 -0.62 -11.02
C LEU A 125 13.97 -1.11 -10.58
N ASN A 126 14.52 -0.58 -9.48
CA ASN A 126 15.85 -0.96 -9.01
C ASN A 126 15.84 -2.27 -8.23
N VAL A 127 14.73 -2.64 -7.61
CA VAL A 127 14.64 -3.88 -6.81
C VAL A 127 14.16 -5.06 -7.66
N ILE A 128 13.29 -4.84 -8.65
CA ILE A 128 12.93 -5.86 -9.65
C ILE A 128 14.11 -6.25 -10.55
N ARG A 129 15.04 -5.31 -10.83
CA ARG A 129 16.22 -5.58 -11.68
C ARG A 129 17.36 -6.34 -11.01
N ASN A 130 17.38 -6.43 -9.68
CA ASN A 130 18.50 -7.00 -8.91
C ASN A 130 18.12 -8.31 -8.18
N HIS A 131 16.97 -8.89 -8.52
CA HIS A 131 16.54 -10.24 -8.13
C HIS A 131 16.39 -11.12 -9.36
#